data_AF-A0A952SPG3-F1
#
_entry.id   AF-A0A952SPG3-F1
#
_cell.length_a   1.000
_cell.length_b   1.000
_cell.length_c   1.000
_cell.angle_alpha   90.00
_cell.angle_beta   90.00
_cell.angle_gamma   90.00
#
_symmetry.space_group_name_H-M   'P 1'
#
loop_
_entity.id
_entity.type
_entity.pdbx_description
1 polymer ?
#
loop_
_entity_poly.entity_id
_entity_poly.type
_entity_poly.pdbx_seq_one_letter_code
_entity_poly.pdbx_strand_id
1 'polypeptide(L)'
;MHATTRTLWVISLFYLVLIGACVWSLLLGMRDGDSTRITLSTIGLIVFLGSAPIAVVLGARGSGGAAAETDVGELVRAIEQLAKEQVLSDDARRVLNRGRERELLRRAIEEDISAEDWDAAMVLVKELAERFGYRTDAENFRSRIETARYQTLERRVDEAIRGLDGMIVGRRWEDALSEAARISRLYPDSPRIEGLRHRVVQAQARYKQDLERRFLLASEQDRAEEALSLLKELDHYLTEPEAEPYREVAKGVIGKARENLGVQFKLAVQDRQWARAADVGDRIIAEFPNSRMAQEIREMIDGIRERAAGTVGS
;
A
#
# COMPACT_ATOMS: atom_id res chain seq x y z
N MET A 1 -19.95 -68.40 -40.16
CA MET A 1 -19.41 -67.75 -38.94
C MET A 1 -17.96 -67.26 -39.05
N HIS A 2 -17.17 -67.58 -40.09
CA HIS A 2 -15.78 -67.11 -40.21
C HIS A 2 -15.60 -65.70 -40.83
N ALA A 3 -16.64 -65.13 -41.45
CA ALA A 3 -16.55 -63.81 -42.08
C ALA A 3 -16.64 -62.64 -41.08
N THR A 4 -17.48 -62.75 -40.05
CA THR A 4 -17.70 -61.71 -39.02
C THR A 4 -16.55 -61.60 -38.04
N THR A 5 -15.85 -62.69 -37.77
CA THR A 5 -14.65 -62.70 -36.93
C THR A 5 -13.46 -62.02 -37.61
N ARG A 6 -13.35 -62.12 -38.95
CA ARG A 6 -12.33 -61.39 -39.72
C ARG A 6 -12.57 -59.89 -39.73
N THR A 7 -13.81 -59.42 -39.88
CA THR A 7 -14.11 -57.98 -39.89
C THR A 7 -13.87 -57.31 -38.55
N LEU A 8 -14.23 -57.97 -37.44
CA LEU A 8 -13.93 -57.48 -36.09
C LEU A 8 -12.43 -57.39 -35.81
N TRP A 9 -11.65 -58.39 -36.25
CA TRP A 9 -10.19 -58.37 -36.11
C TRP A 9 -9.54 -57.22 -36.89
N VAL A 10 -10.00 -56.93 -38.11
CA VAL A 10 -9.49 -55.81 -38.92
C VAL A 10 -9.81 -54.47 -38.28
N ILE A 11 -11.03 -54.31 -37.73
CA ILE A 11 -11.43 -53.09 -37.03
C ILE A 11 -10.59 -52.90 -35.76
N SER A 12 -10.45 -53.92 -34.92
CA SER A 12 -9.62 -53.83 -33.70
C SER A 12 -8.15 -53.51 -34.02
N LEU A 13 -7.59 -54.09 -35.08
CA LEU A 13 -6.22 -53.79 -35.52
C LEU A 13 -6.08 -52.32 -35.96
N PHE A 14 -7.06 -51.79 -36.69
CA PHE A 14 -7.08 -50.40 -37.14
C PHE A 14 -7.13 -49.41 -35.97
N TYR A 15 -7.97 -49.68 -34.96
CA TYR A 15 -8.06 -48.88 -33.74
C TYR A 15 -6.75 -48.88 -32.96
N LEU A 16 -6.07 -50.03 -32.87
CA LEU A 16 -4.81 -50.16 -32.13
C LEU A 16 -3.68 -49.35 -32.81
N VAL A 17 -3.61 -49.38 -34.14
CA VAL A 17 -2.63 -48.57 -34.91
C VAL A 17 -2.87 -47.07 -34.74
N LEU A 18 -4.14 -46.62 -34.74
CA LEU A 18 -4.49 -45.21 -34.57
C LEU A 18 -4.19 -44.69 -33.16
N ILE A 19 -4.51 -45.48 -32.13
CA ILE A 19 -4.15 -45.12 -30.74
C ILE A 19 -2.63 -45.01 -30.59
N GLY A 20 -1.89 -45.97 -31.18
CA GLY A 20 -0.42 -45.92 -31.19
C GLY A 20 0.13 -44.66 -31.84
N ALA A 21 -0.42 -44.26 -33.00
CA ALA A 21 -0.01 -43.05 -33.71
C ALA A 21 -0.32 -41.76 -32.91
N CYS A 22 -1.48 -41.69 -32.24
CA CYS A 22 -1.85 -40.55 -31.39
C CYS A 22 -0.95 -40.45 -30.15
N VAL A 23 -0.65 -41.56 -29.48
CA VAL A 23 0.25 -41.58 -28.30
C VAL A 23 1.69 -41.22 -28.70
N TRP A 24 2.17 -41.71 -29.84
CA TRP A 24 3.49 -41.35 -30.36
C TRP A 24 3.61 -39.85 -30.68
N SER A 25 2.56 -39.27 -31.30
CA SER A 25 2.49 -37.83 -31.60
C SER A 25 2.45 -36.98 -30.32
N LEU A 26 1.73 -37.43 -29.29
CA LEU A 26 1.69 -36.77 -27.97
C LEU A 26 3.07 -36.74 -27.31
N LEU A 27 3.80 -37.85 -27.35
CA LEU A 27 5.15 -37.96 -26.76
C LEU A 27 6.18 -37.07 -27.49
N LEU A 28 6.08 -36.96 -28.82
CA LEU A 28 6.90 -36.02 -29.60
C LEU A 28 6.54 -34.56 -29.29
N GLY A 29 5.24 -34.24 -29.16
CA GLY A 29 4.77 -32.91 -28.79
C GLY A 29 5.27 -32.44 -27.42
N MET A 30 5.33 -33.35 -26.43
CA MET A 30 5.89 -33.05 -25.11
C MET A 30 7.41 -32.80 -25.13
N ARG A 31 8.13 -33.40 -26.08
CA ARG A 31 9.58 -33.23 -26.22
C ARG A 31 9.96 -31.89 -26.87
N ASP A 32 9.18 -31.43 -27.85
CA ASP A 32 9.44 -30.21 -28.61
C ASP A 32 8.82 -28.94 -27.99
N GLY A 33 8.00 -29.08 -26.94
CA GLY A 33 7.37 -27.94 -26.23
C GLY A 33 6.27 -27.22 -27.02
N ASP A 34 5.82 -27.80 -28.14
CA ASP A 34 4.80 -27.21 -29.02
C ASP A 34 3.38 -27.51 -28.50
N SER A 35 2.79 -26.52 -27.82
CA SER A 35 1.45 -26.59 -27.21
C SER A 35 0.34 -26.91 -28.23
N THR A 36 0.53 -26.56 -29.51
CA THR A 36 -0.50 -26.81 -30.54
C THR A 36 -0.60 -28.29 -30.92
N ARG A 37 0.50 -29.03 -30.86
CA ARG A 37 0.52 -30.49 -31.15
C ARG A 37 -0.06 -31.31 -30.01
N ILE A 38 0.10 -30.85 -28.77
CA ILE A 38 -0.42 -31.52 -27.56
C ILE A 38 -1.95 -31.40 -27.51
N THR A 39 -2.50 -30.23 -27.84
CA THR A 39 -3.96 -30.00 -27.83
C THR A 39 -4.66 -30.77 -28.96
N LEU A 40 -4.09 -30.84 -30.16
CA LEU A 40 -4.68 -31.56 -31.29
C LEU A 40 -4.71 -33.09 -31.05
N SER A 41 -3.67 -33.64 -30.44
CA SER A 41 -3.56 -35.08 -30.15
C SER A 41 -4.46 -35.52 -28.99
N THR A 42 -4.63 -34.69 -27.95
CA THR A 42 -5.57 -34.99 -26.85
C THR A 42 -7.03 -34.98 -27.29
N ILE A 43 -7.43 -34.03 -28.15
CA ILE A 43 -8.80 -34.01 -28.71
C ILE A 43 -9.05 -35.26 -29.58
N GLY A 44 -8.07 -35.65 -30.40
CA GLY A 44 -8.15 -36.86 -31.22
C GLY A 44 -8.38 -38.13 -30.39
N LEU A 45 -7.69 -38.27 -29.26
CA LEU A 45 -7.81 -39.42 -28.37
C LEU A 45 -9.21 -39.52 -27.73
N ILE A 46 -9.75 -38.38 -27.29
CA ILE A 46 -11.07 -38.32 -26.62
C ILE A 46 -12.19 -38.69 -27.59
N VAL A 47 -12.16 -38.18 -28.82
CA VAL A 47 -13.15 -38.51 -29.86
C VAL A 47 -13.06 -40.00 -30.23
N PHE A 48 -11.86 -40.56 -30.26
CA PHE A 48 -11.67 -41.99 -30.57
C PHE A 48 -12.15 -42.91 -29.45
N LEU A 49 -11.86 -42.57 -28.19
CA LEU A 49 -12.36 -43.35 -27.04
C LEU A 49 -13.89 -43.30 -26.94
N GLY A 50 -14.50 -42.16 -27.26
CA GLY A 50 -15.96 -42.00 -27.24
C GLY A 50 -16.70 -42.75 -28.35
N SER A 51 -16.07 -42.97 -29.51
CA SER A 51 -16.72 -43.61 -30.67
C SER A 51 -16.61 -45.14 -30.69
N ALA A 52 -15.63 -45.71 -29.97
CA ALA A 52 -15.42 -47.16 -29.85
C ALA A 52 -16.66 -47.95 -29.34
N PRO A 53 -17.38 -47.54 -28.27
CA PRO A 53 -18.55 -48.28 -27.80
C PRO A 53 -19.73 -48.20 -28.79
N ILE A 54 -19.86 -47.09 -29.53
CA ILE A 54 -20.95 -46.88 -30.50
C ILE A 54 -20.78 -47.81 -31.70
N ALA A 55 -19.55 -47.99 -32.21
CA ALA A 55 -19.28 -48.91 -33.31
C ALA A 55 -19.55 -50.38 -32.94
N VAL A 56 -19.28 -50.77 -31.70
CA VAL A 56 -19.57 -52.13 -31.19
C VAL A 56 -21.07 -52.36 -31.03
N VAL A 57 -21.81 -51.36 -30.51
CA VAL A 57 -23.27 -51.44 -30.34
C VAL A 57 -24.00 -51.45 -31.69
N LEU A 58 -23.56 -50.67 -32.68
CA LEU A 58 -24.13 -50.72 -34.03
C LEU A 58 -23.80 -52.02 -34.76
N GLY A 59 -22.61 -52.61 -34.55
CA GLY A 59 -22.26 -53.93 -35.08
C GLY A 59 -23.07 -55.08 -34.45
N ALA A 60 -23.51 -54.92 -33.20
CA ALA A 60 -24.32 -55.90 -32.47
C ALA A 60 -25.84 -55.77 -32.72
N ARG A 61 -26.34 -54.61 -33.18
CA ARG A 61 -27.77 -54.33 -33.39
C ARG A 61 -28.34 -54.73 -34.74
N GLY A 62 -27.60 -55.50 -35.55
CA GLY A 62 -28.05 -55.99 -36.86
C GLY A 62 -29.17 -57.05 -36.87
N SER A 63 -29.77 -57.40 -35.73
CA SER A 63 -30.81 -58.43 -35.67
C SER A 63 -31.85 -58.13 -34.58
N GLY A 64 -33.08 -57.81 -34.99
CA GLY A 64 -34.27 -57.94 -34.13
C GLY A 64 -35.10 -56.66 -33.98
N GLY A 65 -35.85 -56.28 -35.03
CA GLY A 65 -36.92 -55.30 -34.93
C GLY A 65 -38.23 -55.99 -34.56
N ALA A 66 -38.60 -56.01 -33.27
CA ALA A 66 -39.96 -56.36 -32.80
C ALA A 66 -40.24 -56.03 -31.31
N ALA A 67 -39.47 -55.15 -30.65
CA ALA A 67 -39.57 -54.90 -29.19
C ALA A 67 -39.66 -53.41 -28.82
N ALA A 68 -40.24 -52.56 -29.67
CA ALA A 68 -40.21 -51.11 -29.50
C ALA A 68 -41.41 -50.51 -28.74
N GLU A 69 -42.53 -51.23 -28.60
CA GLU A 69 -43.75 -50.64 -28.00
C GLU A 69 -43.94 -50.96 -26.50
N THR A 70 -43.37 -52.05 -26.00
CA THR A 70 -43.45 -52.41 -24.56
C THR A 70 -42.47 -51.61 -23.71
N ASP A 71 -41.34 -51.19 -24.30
CA ASP A 71 -40.23 -50.50 -23.63
C ASP A 71 -40.57 -49.03 -23.29
N VAL A 72 -41.43 -48.38 -24.09
CA VAL A 72 -41.80 -46.97 -23.87
C VAL A 72 -42.66 -46.78 -22.62
N GLY A 73 -43.55 -47.73 -22.32
CA GLY A 73 -44.40 -47.69 -21.12
C GLY A 73 -43.62 -47.92 -19.82
N GLU A 74 -42.60 -48.78 -19.86
CA GLU A 74 -41.66 -48.96 -18.76
C GLU A 74 -40.72 -47.75 -18.62
N LEU A 75 -40.26 -47.16 -19.72
CA LEU A 75 -39.46 -45.95 -19.70
C LEU A 75 -40.21 -44.78 -19.05
N VAL A 76 -41.49 -44.58 -19.39
CA VAL A 76 -42.31 -43.51 -18.82
C VAL A 76 -42.49 -43.69 -17.31
N ARG A 77 -42.74 -44.92 -16.84
CA ARG A 77 -42.85 -45.21 -15.40
C ARG A 77 -41.51 -45.07 -14.68
N ALA A 78 -40.42 -45.51 -15.29
CA ALA A 78 -39.07 -45.32 -14.76
C ALA A 78 -38.69 -43.83 -14.70
N ILE A 79 -39.11 -43.03 -15.68
CA ILE A 79 -38.92 -41.56 -15.70
C ILE A 79 -39.78 -40.89 -14.62
N GLU A 80 -41.04 -41.30 -14.43
CA GLU A 80 -41.88 -40.78 -13.35
C GLU A 80 -41.33 -41.13 -11.97
N GLN A 81 -40.75 -42.32 -11.83
CA GLN A 81 -40.13 -42.80 -10.59
C GLN A 81 -38.79 -42.10 -10.33
N LEU A 82 -37.96 -41.89 -11.36
CA LEU A 82 -36.76 -41.05 -11.32
C LEU A 82 -37.09 -39.57 -11.05
N ALA A 83 -38.19 -39.04 -11.58
CA ALA A 83 -38.63 -37.68 -11.31
C ALA A 83 -39.09 -37.52 -9.85
N LYS A 84 -39.79 -38.52 -9.30
CA LYS A 84 -40.16 -38.56 -7.87
C LYS A 84 -38.93 -38.69 -6.96
N GLU A 85 -37.94 -39.50 -7.34
CA GLU A 85 -36.68 -39.63 -6.62
C GLU A 85 -35.78 -38.40 -6.78
N GLN A 86 -35.80 -37.70 -7.92
CA GLN A 86 -35.06 -36.44 -8.12
C GLN A 86 -35.63 -35.30 -7.28
N VAL A 87 -36.96 -35.18 -7.14
CA VAL A 87 -37.59 -34.12 -6.33
C VAL A 87 -37.34 -34.35 -4.83
N LEU A 88 -37.37 -35.61 -4.36
CA LEU A 88 -36.94 -35.96 -2.99
C LEU A 88 -35.41 -35.81 -2.82
N SER A 89 -34.64 -36.08 -3.87
CA SER A 89 -33.19 -35.91 -3.88
C SER A 89 -32.77 -34.45 -3.78
N ASP A 90 -33.51 -33.48 -4.33
CA ASP A 90 -33.11 -32.07 -4.25
C ASP A 90 -33.28 -31.50 -2.84
N ASP A 91 -34.37 -31.85 -2.14
CA ASP A 91 -34.55 -31.48 -0.73
C ASP A 91 -33.59 -32.25 0.19
N ALA A 92 -33.37 -33.54 -0.05
CA ALA A 92 -32.36 -34.32 0.67
C ALA A 92 -30.94 -33.81 0.42
N ARG A 93 -30.61 -33.40 -0.81
CA ARG A 93 -29.30 -32.83 -1.21
C ARG A 93 -29.09 -31.46 -0.59
N ARG A 94 -30.13 -30.63 -0.49
CA ARG A 94 -30.08 -29.37 0.27
C ARG A 94 -29.81 -29.61 1.74
N VAL A 95 -30.50 -30.55 2.38
CA VAL A 95 -30.29 -30.86 3.81
C VAL A 95 -28.90 -31.46 4.07
N LEU A 96 -28.45 -32.38 3.21
CA LEU A 96 -27.13 -33.01 3.31
C LEU A 96 -25.98 -32.03 3.05
N ASN A 97 -26.14 -31.10 2.08
CA ASN A 97 -25.10 -30.13 1.75
C ASN A 97 -25.16 -28.84 2.57
N ARG A 98 -26.22 -28.62 3.36
CA ARG A 98 -26.40 -27.39 4.15
C ARG A 98 -25.21 -27.08 5.05
N GLY A 99 -24.62 -28.09 5.68
CA GLY A 99 -23.44 -27.92 6.53
C GLY A 99 -22.21 -27.50 5.74
N ARG A 100 -22.00 -28.09 4.56
CA ARG A 100 -20.89 -27.75 3.65
C ARG A 100 -21.04 -26.36 3.05
N GLU A 101 -22.25 -26.00 2.63
CA GLU A 101 -22.56 -24.66 2.09
C GLU A 101 -22.38 -23.57 3.16
N ARG A 102 -22.81 -23.82 4.40
CA ARG A 102 -22.55 -22.93 5.55
C ARG A 102 -21.06 -22.75 5.80
N GLU A 103 -20.28 -23.82 5.78
CA GLU A 103 -18.84 -23.75 6.01
C GLU A 103 -18.12 -23.00 4.88
N LEU A 104 -18.55 -23.20 3.62
CA LEU A 104 -18.02 -22.45 2.48
C LEU A 104 -18.33 -20.96 2.59
N LEU A 105 -19.57 -20.59 2.94
CA LEU A 105 -19.95 -19.19 3.16
C LEU A 105 -19.20 -18.57 4.33
N ARG A 106 -19.03 -19.31 5.42
CA ARG A 106 -18.24 -18.86 6.57
C ARG A 106 -16.81 -18.53 6.18
N ARG A 107 -16.17 -19.42 5.41
CA ARG A 107 -14.80 -19.19 4.92
C ARG A 107 -14.72 -17.99 3.99
N ALA A 108 -15.67 -17.86 3.07
CA ALA A 108 -15.74 -16.71 2.17
C ALA A 108 -15.92 -15.38 2.95
N ILE A 109 -16.80 -15.34 3.95
CA ILE A 109 -16.95 -14.18 4.84
C ILE A 109 -15.66 -13.89 5.59
N GLU A 110 -14.97 -14.91 6.11
CA GLU A 110 -13.70 -14.72 6.82
C GLU A 110 -12.59 -14.21 5.88
N GLU A 111 -12.58 -14.67 4.62
CA GLU A 111 -11.67 -14.19 3.57
C GLU A 111 -11.96 -12.72 3.22
N ASP A 112 -13.22 -12.34 2.98
CA ASP A 112 -13.62 -10.95 2.70
C ASP A 112 -13.29 -10.00 3.87
N ILE A 113 -13.50 -10.45 5.11
CA ILE A 113 -13.08 -9.72 6.33
C ILE A 113 -11.57 -9.51 6.33
N SER A 114 -10.80 -10.53 5.95
CA SER A 114 -9.33 -10.44 5.91
C SER A 114 -8.83 -9.54 4.79
N ALA A 115 -9.58 -9.45 3.68
CA ALA A 115 -9.30 -8.55 2.56
C ALA A 115 -9.72 -7.09 2.82
N GLU A 116 -10.36 -6.80 3.96
CA GLU A 116 -11.00 -5.51 4.29
C GLU A 116 -12.18 -5.15 3.33
N ASP A 117 -12.76 -6.13 2.65
CA ASP A 117 -13.91 -6.00 1.73
C ASP A 117 -15.25 -6.13 2.49
N TRP A 118 -15.52 -5.14 3.36
CA TRP A 118 -16.64 -5.20 4.31
C TRP A 118 -18.03 -5.30 3.65
N ASP A 119 -18.22 -4.64 2.51
CA ASP A 119 -19.51 -4.63 1.81
C ASP A 119 -19.84 -6.00 1.21
N ALA A 120 -18.83 -6.68 0.64
CA ALA A 120 -18.96 -8.04 0.11
C ALA A 120 -19.26 -9.03 1.25
N ALA A 121 -18.49 -8.95 2.35
CA ALA A 121 -18.73 -9.74 3.55
C ALA A 121 -20.16 -9.54 4.09
N MET A 122 -20.68 -8.31 4.09
CA MET A 122 -22.03 -8.00 4.58
C MET A 122 -23.14 -8.60 3.70
N VAL A 123 -22.92 -8.65 2.37
CA VAL A 123 -23.84 -9.33 1.44
C VAL A 123 -23.89 -10.83 1.75
N LEU A 124 -22.73 -11.48 1.93
CA LEU A 124 -22.68 -12.90 2.28
C LEU A 124 -23.31 -13.21 3.65
N VAL A 125 -23.14 -12.31 4.63
CA VAL A 125 -23.81 -12.41 5.94
C VAL A 125 -25.33 -12.32 5.82
N LYS A 126 -25.84 -11.43 4.94
CA LYS A 126 -27.28 -11.34 4.65
C LYS A 126 -27.80 -12.63 4.02
N GLU A 127 -27.07 -13.20 3.06
CA GLU A 127 -27.42 -14.48 2.44
C GLU A 127 -27.43 -15.63 3.46
N LEU A 128 -26.48 -15.64 4.40
CA LEU A 128 -26.41 -16.62 5.49
C LEU A 128 -27.65 -16.55 6.41
N ALA A 129 -28.15 -15.34 6.68
CA ALA A 129 -29.33 -15.11 7.50
C ALA A 129 -30.65 -15.48 6.77
N GLU A 130 -30.79 -15.07 5.52
CA GLU A 130 -32.03 -15.18 4.75
C GLU A 130 -32.21 -16.56 4.09
N ARG A 131 -31.18 -17.05 3.39
CA ARG A 131 -31.27 -18.29 2.59
C ARG A 131 -31.12 -19.54 3.44
N PHE A 132 -30.32 -19.48 4.49
CA PHE A 132 -29.99 -20.63 5.33
C PHE A 132 -30.60 -20.59 6.73
N GLY A 133 -31.19 -19.46 7.13
CA GLY A 133 -31.84 -19.28 8.43
C GLY A 133 -30.89 -19.20 9.63
N TYR A 134 -29.58 -19.04 9.41
CA TYR A 134 -28.56 -19.01 10.47
C TYR A 134 -28.38 -17.61 11.05
N ARG A 135 -29.45 -17.08 11.67
CA ARG A 135 -29.49 -15.69 12.17
C ARG A 135 -28.45 -15.39 13.25
N THR A 136 -28.19 -16.34 14.16
CA THR A 136 -27.20 -16.14 15.24
C THR A 136 -25.78 -16.01 14.70
N ASP A 137 -25.40 -16.85 13.74
CA ASP A 137 -24.07 -16.75 13.12
C ASP A 137 -23.92 -15.47 12.32
N ALA A 138 -24.95 -15.11 11.56
CA ALA A 138 -24.97 -13.88 10.78
C ALA A 138 -24.80 -12.64 11.68
N GLU A 139 -25.47 -12.59 12.83
CA GLU A 139 -25.31 -11.48 13.78
C GLU A 139 -23.88 -11.44 14.38
N ASN A 140 -23.31 -12.61 14.70
CA ASN A 140 -21.92 -12.70 15.16
C ASN A 140 -20.95 -12.17 14.09
N PHE A 141 -21.13 -12.54 12.82
CA PHE A 141 -20.32 -12.02 11.72
C PHE A 141 -20.52 -10.52 11.51
N ARG A 142 -21.76 -10.02 11.59
CA ARG A 142 -22.06 -8.59 11.49
C ARG A 142 -21.31 -7.79 12.56
N SER A 143 -21.40 -8.20 13.83
CA SER A 143 -20.68 -7.56 14.92
C SER A 143 -19.16 -7.58 14.72
N ARG A 144 -18.62 -8.71 14.24
CA ARG A 144 -17.19 -8.85 13.92
C ARG A 144 -16.76 -7.92 12.78
N ILE A 145 -17.54 -7.85 11.70
CA ILE A 145 -17.27 -6.96 10.56
C ILE A 145 -17.25 -5.50 11.01
N GLU A 146 -18.27 -5.05 11.74
CA GLU A 146 -18.33 -3.67 12.22
C GLU A 146 -17.16 -3.34 13.16
N THR A 147 -16.79 -4.27 14.04
CA THR A 147 -15.63 -4.10 14.92
C THR A 147 -14.33 -4.00 14.12
N ALA A 148 -14.11 -4.89 13.14
CA ALA A 148 -12.92 -4.90 12.30
C ALA A 148 -12.82 -3.64 11.42
N ARG A 149 -13.96 -3.20 10.86
CA ARG A 149 -14.07 -1.95 10.10
C ARG A 149 -13.71 -0.74 10.95
N TYR A 150 -14.28 -0.64 12.15
CA TYR A 150 -13.98 0.46 13.08
C TYR A 150 -12.50 0.48 13.48
N GLN A 151 -11.93 -0.68 13.83
CA GLN A 151 -10.50 -0.79 14.16
C GLN A 151 -9.59 -0.39 12.99
N THR A 152 -9.97 -0.75 11.76
CA THR A 152 -9.23 -0.38 10.56
C THR A 152 -9.29 1.13 10.31
N LEU A 153 -10.47 1.73 10.47
CA LEU A 153 -10.65 3.17 10.37
C LEU A 153 -9.80 3.90 11.42
N GLU A 154 -9.88 3.51 12.69
CA GLU A 154 -9.07 4.09 13.78
C GLU A 154 -7.58 3.97 13.49
N ARG A 155 -7.10 2.81 13.02
CA ARG A 155 -5.69 2.61 12.67
C ARG A 155 -5.21 3.59 11.59
N ARG A 156 -6.04 3.80 10.54
CA ARG A 156 -5.74 4.74 9.45
C ARG A 156 -5.76 6.19 9.94
N VAL A 157 -6.69 6.54 10.83
CA VAL A 157 -6.74 7.86 11.48
C VAL A 157 -5.50 8.09 12.33
N ASP A 158 -5.09 7.10 13.13
CA ASP A 158 -3.88 7.16 13.95
C ASP A 158 -2.61 7.32 13.14
N GLU A 159 -2.51 6.62 12.01
CA GLU A 159 -1.37 6.76 11.10
C GLU A 159 -1.30 8.16 10.49
N ALA A 160 -2.45 8.70 10.07
CA ALA A 160 -2.51 10.06 9.55
C ALA A 160 -2.14 11.11 10.61
N ILE A 161 -2.62 10.96 11.85
CA ILE A 161 -2.25 11.83 12.97
C ILE A 161 -0.76 11.73 13.29
N ARG A 162 -0.17 10.53 13.28
CA ARG A 162 1.28 10.35 13.47
C ARG A 162 2.08 11.05 12.37
N GLY A 163 1.63 10.99 11.12
CA GLY A 163 2.23 11.74 10.02
C GLY A 163 2.18 13.25 10.24
N LEU A 164 1.03 13.76 10.69
CA LEU A 164 0.85 15.17 11.06
C LEU A 164 1.80 15.59 12.20
N ASP A 165 1.89 14.79 13.27
CA ASP A 165 2.77 15.08 14.40
C ASP A 165 4.25 15.09 13.97
N GLY A 166 4.64 14.24 13.03
CA GLY A 166 5.98 14.29 12.40
C GLY A 166 6.27 15.61 11.70
N MET A 167 5.29 16.20 10.99
CA MET A 167 5.44 17.51 10.35
C MET A 167 5.51 18.66 11.35
N ILE A 168 4.76 18.56 12.46
CA ILE A 168 4.83 19.51 13.58
C ILE A 168 6.25 19.50 14.19
N VAL A 169 6.80 18.33 14.47
CA VAL A 169 8.17 18.19 15.02
C VAL A 169 9.21 18.70 14.03
N GLY A 170 9.02 18.44 12.74
CA GLY A 170 9.87 18.96 11.67
C GLY A 170 9.73 20.46 11.39
N ARG A 171 8.89 21.19 12.15
CA ARG A 171 8.61 22.63 11.97
C ARG A 171 8.08 22.98 10.58
N ARG A 172 7.47 22.02 9.88
CA ARG A 172 6.87 22.18 8.56
C ARG A 172 5.42 22.63 8.72
N TRP A 173 5.22 23.85 9.19
CA TRP A 173 3.92 24.36 9.65
C TRP A 173 2.85 24.40 8.53
N GLU A 174 3.22 24.87 7.33
CA GLU A 174 2.31 24.97 6.19
C GLU A 174 1.83 23.60 5.71
N ASP A 175 2.76 22.64 5.63
CA ASP A 175 2.45 21.25 5.28
C ASP A 175 1.55 20.61 6.35
N ALA A 176 1.85 20.83 7.63
CA ALA A 176 1.04 20.33 8.74
C ALA A 176 -0.38 20.91 8.73
N LEU A 177 -0.57 22.19 8.41
CA LEU A 177 -1.90 22.80 8.28
C LEU A 177 -2.69 22.21 7.11
N SER A 178 -2.02 22.01 5.97
CA SER A 178 -2.61 21.40 4.78
C SER A 178 -2.99 19.94 5.03
N GLU A 179 -2.14 19.19 5.73
CA GLU A 179 -2.40 17.83 6.18
C GLU A 179 -3.61 17.75 7.10
N ALA A 180 -3.65 18.59 8.14
CA ALA A 180 -4.76 18.63 9.09
C ALA A 180 -6.09 18.87 8.35
N ALA A 181 -6.12 19.80 7.39
CA ALA A 181 -7.30 20.05 6.56
C ALA A 181 -7.65 18.90 5.62
N ARG A 182 -6.67 18.09 5.18
CA ARG A 182 -6.94 16.87 4.41
C ARG A 182 -7.54 15.78 5.29
N ILE A 183 -6.96 15.53 6.47
CA ILE A 183 -7.43 14.54 7.44
C ILE A 183 -8.87 14.84 7.86
N SER A 184 -9.20 16.10 8.17
CA SER A 184 -10.56 16.52 8.50
C SER A 184 -11.59 16.30 7.39
N ARG A 185 -11.18 16.28 6.12
CA ARG A 185 -12.07 15.99 4.99
C ARG A 185 -12.22 14.49 4.72
N LEU A 186 -11.16 13.71 4.91
CA LEU A 186 -11.17 12.27 4.66
C LEU A 186 -11.95 11.49 5.73
N TYR A 187 -11.98 12.00 6.97
CA TYR A 187 -12.55 11.31 8.11
C TYR A 187 -13.41 12.27 8.97
N PRO A 188 -14.54 12.76 8.44
CA PRO A 188 -15.36 13.75 9.14
C PRO A 188 -16.01 13.22 10.43
N ASP A 189 -16.24 11.91 10.53
CA ASP A 189 -16.99 11.29 11.64
C ASP A 189 -16.13 10.95 12.86
N SER A 190 -14.81 11.13 12.80
CA SER A 190 -13.92 10.82 13.93
C SER A 190 -13.74 12.03 14.85
N PRO A 191 -14.11 11.93 16.14
CA PRO A 191 -13.94 13.03 17.09
C PRO A 191 -12.47 13.39 17.34
N ARG A 192 -11.54 12.48 17.06
CA ARG A 192 -10.09 12.68 17.27
C ARG A 192 -9.49 13.71 16.31
N ILE A 193 -10.21 14.01 15.25
CA ILE A 193 -9.79 14.91 14.18
C ILE A 193 -10.28 16.34 14.43
N GLU A 194 -11.23 16.50 15.34
CA GLU A 194 -11.66 17.80 15.81
C GLU A 194 -10.47 18.56 16.41
N GLY A 195 -10.22 19.76 15.90
CA GLY A 195 -9.16 20.62 16.42
C GLY A 195 -7.74 20.27 15.98
N LEU A 196 -7.51 19.35 15.03
CA LEU A 196 -6.14 19.12 14.50
C LEU A 196 -5.48 20.40 13.98
N ARG A 197 -6.24 21.24 13.26
CA ARG A 197 -5.75 22.54 12.80
C ARG A 197 -5.34 23.45 13.96
N HIS A 198 -6.16 23.49 15.02
CA HIS A 198 -5.86 24.28 16.22
C HIS A 198 -4.61 23.76 16.93
N ARG A 199 -4.40 22.44 16.99
CA ARG A 199 -3.18 21.83 17.56
C ARG A 199 -1.92 22.31 16.83
N VAL A 200 -1.93 22.36 15.49
CA VAL A 200 -0.79 22.84 14.70
C VAL A 200 -0.50 24.31 15.00
N VAL A 201 -1.53 25.17 14.99
CA VAL A 201 -1.38 26.60 15.30
C VAL A 201 -0.87 26.81 16.73
N GLN A 202 -1.39 26.03 17.69
CA GLN A 202 -0.94 26.11 19.08
C GLN A 202 0.52 25.64 19.24
N ALA A 203 0.94 24.60 18.52
CA ALA A 203 2.32 24.13 18.51
C ALA A 203 3.27 25.19 17.93
N GLN A 204 2.89 25.82 16.82
CA GLN A 204 3.63 26.93 16.22
C GLN A 204 3.75 28.12 17.19
N ALA A 205 2.66 28.51 17.84
CA ALA A 205 2.65 29.60 18.81
C ALA A 205 3.55 29.31 20.02
N ARG A 206 3.52 28.08 20.55
CA ARG A 206 4.41 27.64 21.64
C ARG A 206 5.88 27.68 21.21
N TYR A 207 6.16 27.26 19.97
CA TYR A 207 7.51 27.30 19.43
C TYR A 207 8.05 28.73 19.32
N LYS A 208 7.23 29.64 18.79
CA LYS A 208 7.55 31.08 18.75
C LYS A 208 7.85 31.63 20.14
N GLN A 209 7.00 31.35 21.13
CA GLN A 209 7.21 31.78 22.51
C GLN A 209 8.50 31.22 23.15
N ASP A 210 8.85 29.97 22.83
CA ASP A 210 10.11 29.37 23.30
C ASP A 210 11.33 30.06 22.66
N LEU A 211 11.28 30.34 21.35
CA LEU A 211 12.31 31.11 20.66
C LEU A 211 12.50 32.51 21.25
N GLU A 212 11.41 33.23 21.49
CA GLU A 212 11.43 34.55 22.13
C GLU A 212 12.11 34.50 23.50
N ARG A 213 11.71 33.53 24.34
CA ARG A 213 12.30 33.34 25.67
C ARG A 213 13.79 33.05 25.57
N ARG A 214 14.20 32.13 24.70
CA ARG A 214 15.61 31.76 24.51
C ARG A 214 16.43 32.92 24.00
N PHE A 215 15.88 33.71 23.08
CA PHE A 215 16.54 34.91 22.56
C PHE A 215 16.80 35.93 23.67
N LEU A 216 15.79 36.26 24.48
CA LEU A 216 15.93 37.20 25.59
C LEU A 216 16.96 36.71 26.62
N LEU A 217 16.88 35.43 27.03
CA LEU A 217 17.85 34.84 27.96
C LEU A 217 19.28 34.87 27.42
N ALA A 218 19.48 34.55 26.14
CA ALA A 218 20.79 34.61 25.50
C ALA A 218 21.32 36.05 25.42
N SER A 219 20.45 37.03 25.17
CA SER A 219 20.79 38.44 25.16
C SER A 219 21.18 38.96 26.55
N GLU A 220 20.47 38.55 27.60
CA GLU A 220 20.78 38.93 29.00
C GLU A 220 22.10 38.33 29.48
N GLN A 221 22.45 37.12 29.01
CA GLN A 221 23.68 36.42 29.38
C GLN A 221 24.90 36.81 28.51
N ASP A 222 24.80 37.89 27.73
CA ASP A 222 25.84 38.37 26.81
C ASP A 222 26.31 37.33 25.77
N ARG A 223 25.49 36.32 25.47
CA ARG A 223 25.77 35.29 24.44
C ARG A 223 25.38 35.80 23.06
N ALA A 224 26.12 36.81 22.57
CA ALA A 224 25.75 37.56 21.36
C ALA A 224 25.63 36.70 20.09
N GLU A 225 26.48 35.68 19.91
CA GLU A 225 26.40 34.79 18.73
C GLU A 225 25.16 33.89 18.78
N GLU A 226 24.86 33.29 19.94
CA GLU A 226 23.65 32.48 20.15
C GLU A 226 22.40 33.32 19.96
N ALA A 227 22.34 34.50 20.59
CA ALA A 227 21.23 35.44 20.45
C ALA A 227 21.03 35.90 19.00
N LEU A 228 22.10 36.12 18.23
CA LEU A 228 22.00 36.47 16.81
C LEU A 228 21.41 35.32 15.98
N SER A 229 21.81 34.08 16.24
CA SER A 229 21.25 32.91 15.56
C SER A 229 19.74 32.74 15.85
N LEU A 230 19.34 32.90 17.10
CA LEU A 230 17.94 32.85 17.53
C LEU A 230 17.12 34.00 16.92
N LEU A 231 17.69 35.21 16.83
CA LEU A 231 17.04 36.35 16.21
C LEU A 231 16.75 36.09 14.71
N LYS A 232 17.71 35.50 13.99
CA LYS A 232 17.52 35.13 12.57
C LYS A 232 16.39 34.10 12.41
N GLU A 233 16.28 33.13 13.31
CA GLU A 233 15.17 32.17 13.29
C GLU A 233 13.83 32.82 13.66
N LEU A 234 13.84 33.72 14.65
CA LEU A 234 12.65 34.42 15.13
C LEU A 234 12.07 35.38 14.07
N ASP A 235 12.92 36.05 13.28
CA ASP A 235 12.51 36.94 12.18
C ASP A 235 11.57 36.27 11.18
N HIS A 236 11.75 34.97 10.93
CA HIS A 236 10.85 34.19 10.06
C HIS A 236 9.41 34.06 10.62
N TYR A 237 9.22 34.25 11.93
CA TYR A 237 7.95 34.06 12.63
C TYR A 237 7.31 35.36 13.13
N LEU A 238 8.03 36.48 13.04
CA LEU A 238 7.55 37.77 13.49
C LEU A 238 6.96 38.57 12.33
N THR A 239 5.83 39.20 12.60
CA THR A 239 5.33 40.31 11.78
C THR A 239 5.98 41.62 12.24
N GLU A 240 5.99 42.63 11.37
CA GLU A 240 6.54 43.96 11.69
C GLU A 240 6.09 44.56 13.04
N PRO A 241 4.78 44.56 13.40
CA PRO A 241 4.34 45.09 14.69
C PRO A 241 4.80 44.22 15.88
N GLU A 242 4.97 42.92 15.70
CA GLU A 242 5.45 42.01 16.75
C GLU A 242 6.97 42.14 16.96
N ALA A 243 7.71 42.57 15.94
CA ALA A 243 9.16 42.78 16.00
C ALA A 243 9.55 44.09 16.69
N GLU A 244 8.66 45.09 16.75
CA GLU A 244 8.94 46.42 17.32
C GLU A 244 9.52 46.37 18.75
N PRO A 245 8.97 45.59 19.70
CA PRO A 245 9.50 45.53 21.07
C PRO A 245 10.92 44.98 21.15
N TYR A 246 11.31 44.14 20.18
CA TYR A 246 12.61 43.49 20.15
C TYR A 246 13.68 44.33 19.44
N ARG A 247 13.30 45.41 18.74
CA ARG A 247 14.20 46.17 17.86
C ARG A 247 15.45 46.68 18.57
N GLU A 248 15.30 47.25 19.76
CA GLU A 248 16.44 47.80 20.51
C GLU A 248 17.37 46.70 21.05
N VAL A 249 16.78 45.61 21.56
CA VAL A 249 17.55 44.43 22.01
C VAL A 249 18.30 43.79 20.84
N ALA A 250 17.61 43.62 19.71
CA ALA A 250 18.16 43.08 18.46
C ALA A 250 19.33 43.92 17.94
N LYS A 251 19.20 45.26 17.89
CA LYS A 251 20.30 46.16 17.53
C LYS A 251 21.51 45.98 18.43
N GLY A 252 21.29 45.86 19.75
CA GLY A 252 22.35 45.61 20.73
C GLY A 252 23.07 44.28 20.48
N VAL A 253 22.31 43.19 20.29
CA VAL A 253 22.85 41.85 19.99
C VAL A 253 23.64 41.86 18.67
N ILE A 254 23.11 42.47 17.61
CA ILE A 254 23.77 42.62 16.30
C ILE A 254 25.09 43.38 16.46
N GLY A 255 25.08 44.48 17.21
CA GLY A 255 26.29 45.28 17.50
C GLY A 255 27.36 44.46 18.21
N LYS A 256 26.99 43.80 19.32
CA LYS A 256 27.90 42.94 20.10
C LYS A 256 28.43 41.76 19.31
N ALA A 257 27.59 41.07 18.53
CA ALA A 257 28.01 39.93 17.71
C ALA A 257 29.03 40.36 16.65
N ARG A 258 28.79 41.50 15.99
CA ARG A 258 29.73 42.09 15.03
C ARG A 258 31.07 42.47 15.70
N GLU A 259 31.02 43.10 16.88
CA GLU A 259 32.22 43.46 17.63
C GLU A 259 33.02 42.22 18.06
N ASN A 260 32.35 41.18 18.57
CA ASN A 260 32.97 39.92 18.94
C ASN A 260 33.68 39.26 17.76
N LEU A 261 33.04 39.18 16.59
CA LEU A 261 33.70 38.67 15.38
C LEU A 261 34.88 39.55 14.95
N GLY A 262 34.75 40.87 15.05
CA GLY A 262 35.84 41.80 14.76
C GLY A 262 37.05 41.61 15.68
N VAL A 263 36.83 41.36 16.97
CA VAL A 263 37.89 41.03 17.93
C VAL A 263 38.53 39.67 17.58
N GLN A 264 37.72 38.65 17.29
CA GLN A 264 38.22 37.33 16.87
C GLN A 264 39.09 37.41 15.61
N PHE A 265 38.66 38.19 14.62
CA PHE A 265 39.43 38.42 13.40
C PHE A 265 40.77 39.09 13.69
N LYS A 266 40.77 40.18 14.47
CA LYS A 266 42.00 40.91 14.85
C LYS A 266 42.98 40.02 15.60
N LEU A 267 42.49 39.25 16.59
CA LEU A 267 43.32 38.29 17.34
C LEU A 267 43.90 37.22 16.41
N ALA A 268 43.11 36.63 15.53
CA ALA A 268 43.59 35.62 14.59
C ALA A 268 44.67 36.17 13.63
N VAL A 269 44.51 37.41 13.15
CA VAL A 269 45.53 38.09 12.32
C VAL A 269 46.81 38.36 13.13
N GLN A 270 46.67 38.85 14.36
CA GLN A 270 47.80 39.13 15.25
C GLN A 270 48.60 37.86 15.57
N ASP A 271 47.90 36.76 15.85
CA ASP A 271 48.48 35.45 16.16
C ASP A 271 48.94 34.68 14.90
N ARG A 272 48.84 35.29 13.70
CA ARG A 272 49.17 34.69 12.40
C ARG A 272 48.41 33.39 12.10
N GLN A 273 47.23 33.23 12.69
CA GLN A 273 46.31 32.12 12.40
C GLN A 273 45.53 32.43 11.11
N TRP A 274 46.23 32.42 9.96
CA TRP A 274 45.68 32.91 8.68
C TRP A 274 44.43 32.16 8.22
N ALA A 275 44.36 30.84 8.42
CA ALA A 275 43.18 30.04 8.08
C ALA A 275 41.95 30.50 8.88
N ARG A 276 42.09 30.60 10.21
CA ARG A 276 41.02 31.08 11.10
C ARG A 276 40.62 32.52 10.80
N ALA A 277 41.59 33.38 10.50
CA ALA A 277 41.32 34.76 10.11
C ALA A 277 40.52 34.84 8.81
N ALA A 278 40.82 33.98 7.81
CA ALA A 278 40.03 33.89 6.58
C ALA A 278 38.59 33.45 6.87
N ASP A 279 38.40 32.39 7.66
CA ASP A 279 37.06 31.88 8.01
C ASP A 279 36.21 32.92 8.74
N VAL A 280 36.78 33.61 9.73
CA VAL A 280 36.08 34.67 10.47
C VAL A 280 35.80 35.88 9.57
N GLY A 281 36.74 36.24 8.69
CA GLY A 281 36.56 37.32 7.73
C GLY A 281 35.41 37.05 6.77
N ASP A 282 35.32 35.82 6.23
CA ASP A 282 34.25 35.39 5.35
C ASP A 282 32.89 35.40 6.05
N ARG A 283 32.85 34.97 7.33
CA ARG A 283 31.64 35.11 8.16
C ARG A 283 31.22 36.56 8.34
N ILE A 284 32.14 37.48 8.64
CA ILE A 284 31.80 38.90 8.79
C ILE A 284 31.24 39.48 7.49
N ILE A 285 31.82 39.12 6.35
CA ILE A 285 31.36 39.58 5.02
C ILE A 285 29.95 39.05 4.72
N ALA A 286 29.67 37.79 5.04
CA ALA A 286 28.38 37.16 4.81
C ALA A 286 27.29 37.65 5.77
N GLU A 287 27.60 37.76 7.07
CA GLU A 287 26.63 38.13 8.10
C GLU A 287 26.38 39.64 8.19
N PHE A 288 27.37 40.48 7.84
CA PHE A 288 27.32 41.94 7.95
C PHE A 288 27.79 42.66 6.68
N PRO A 289 27.18 42.42 5.51
CA PRO A 289 27.71 42.82 4.21
C PRO A 289 27.85 44.35 4.03
N ASN A 290 26.99 45.12 4.70
CA ASN A 290 26.93 46.58 4.63
C ASN A 290 27.70 47.29 5.75
N SER A 291 28.43 46.54 6.59
CA SER A 291 29.23 47.14 7.64
C SER A 291 30.56 47.69 7.09
N ARG A 292 31.06 48.78 7.67
CA ARG A 292 32.41 49.31 7.36
C ARG A 292 33.49 48.24 7.59
N MET A 293 33.36 47.47 8.67
CA MET A 293 34.25 46.36 8.99
C MET A 293 34.30 45.31 7.85
N ALA A 294 33.16 44.94 7.26
CA ALA A 294 33.14 44.02 6.12
C ALA A 294 33.81 44.61 4.87
N GLN A 295 33.71 45.93 4.64
CA GLN A 295 34.40 46.60 3.54
C GLN A 295 35.92 46.54 3.73
N GLU A 296 36.40 46.90 4.92
CA GLU A 296 37.83 46.83 5.28
C GLU A 296 38.36 45.39 5.16
N ILE A 297 37.59 44.38 5.60
CA ILE A 297 38.00 42.99 5.50
C ILE A 297 38.05 42.52 4.05
N ARG A 298 37.10 42.90 3.19
CA ARG A 298 37.14 42.54 1.75
C ARG A 298 38.42 43.01 1.07
N GLU A 299 38.95 44.17 1.45
CA GLU A 299 40.21 44.68 0.89
C GLU A 299 41.44 43.87 1.33
N MET A 300 41.37 43.23 2.51
CA MET A 300 42.49 42.49 3.09
C MET A 300 42.39 40.96 2.91
N ILE A 301 41.19 40.42 2.64
CA ILE A 301 40.90 38.99 2.75
C ILE A 301 41.67 38.14 1.74
N ASP A 302 41.87 38.64 0.51
CA ASP A 302 42.58 37.89 -0.53
C ASP A 302 44.05 37.66 -0.16
N GLY A 303 44.71 38.66 0.44
CA GLY A 303 46.07 38.51 0.95
C GLY A 303 46.16 37.58 2.18
N ILE A 304 45.11 37.50 3.00
CA ILE A 304 45.04 36.54 4.12
C ILE A 304 44.85 35.12 3.60
N ARG A 305 44.01 34.92 2.58
CA ARG A 305 43.77 33.62 1.93
C ARG A 305 45.02 33.09 1.26
N GLU A 306 45.76 33.94 0.54
CA GLU A 306 47.02 33.54 -0.08
C GLU A 306 48.04 33.05 0.96
N ARG A 307 48.16 33.76 2.09
CA ARG A 307 49.03 33.34 3.20
C ARG A 307 48.56 32.04 3.85
N ALA A 308 47.25 31.86 4.02
CA ALA A 308 46.67 30.63 4.54
C ALA A 308 47.00 29.43 3.65
N ALA A 309 46.86 29.58 2.32
CA ALA A 309 47.23 28.56 1.35
C ALA A 309 48.74 28.24 1.38
N GLY A 310 49.59 29.26 1.55
CA GLY A 310 51.03 29.09 1.68
C GLY A 310 51.45 28.30 2.93
N THR A 311 50.77 28.48 4.07
CA THR A 311 51.04 27.72 5.31
C THR A 311 50.62 26.26 5.29
N VAL A 312 49.70 25.86 4.40
CA VAL A 312 49.27 24.46 4.26
C VAL A 312 50.23 23.68 3.33
N GLY A 313 51.01 24.37 2.51
CA GLY A 313 51.97 23.79 1.56
C GLY A 313 53.40 23.61 2.08
N SER A 314 53.67 23.94 3.34
CA SER A 314 54.99 23.84 4.00
C SER A 314 54.96 22.88 5.18
#